data_AF-A0A6A6T5F1-F1
#
_entry.id   AF-A0A6A6T5F1-F1
#
_cell.length_a   1.000
_cell.length_b   1.000
_cell.length_c   1.000
_cell.angle_alpha   90.00
_cell.angle_beta   90.00
_cell.angle_gamma   90.00
#
_symmetry.space_group_name_H-M   'P 1'
#
loop_
_entity.id
_entity.type
_entity.pdbx_description
1 polymer ?
#
loop_
_entity_poly.entity_id
_entity_poly.type
_entity_poly.pdbx_seq_one_letter_code
_entity_poly.pdbx_strand_id
1 'polypeptide(L)' 'MDTILNEGEGLTRARDMWNARNPMGRMGHPWELTGPLVLLCSNAGRYINGTDIVVDGGAIVF' A
#
# COMPACT_ATOMS: atom_id res chain seq x y z
N MET A 1 -2.76 4.29 -0.81
CA MET A 1 -3.57 3.35 -1.60
C MET A 1 -4.60 4.12 -2.41
N ASP A 2 -4.81 3.78 -3.67
CA ASP A 2 -5.75 4.43 -4.60
C ASP A 2 -7.18 3.97 -4.29
N THR A 3 -8.00 4.87 -3.76
CA THR A 3 -9.37 4.57 -3.30
C THR A 3 -10.26 5.78 -3.52
N ILE A 4 -11.58 5.58 -3.40
CA ILE A 4 -12.57 6.67 -3.48
C ILE A 4 -12.28 7.85 -2.53
N LEU A 5 -11.53 7.62 -1.45
CA LEU A 5 -11.18 8.66 -0.48
C LEU A 5 -10.09 9.62 -0.96
N ASN A 6 -9.32 9.24 -1.98
CA ASN A 6 -8.35 10.12 -2.61
C ASN A 6 -8.68 10.44 -4.06
N GLU A 7 -9.92 10.23 -4.48
CA GLU A 7 -10.41 10.67 -5.79
C GLU A 7 -10.79 12.16 -5.78
N GLY A 8 -10.85 12.74 -6.99
CA GLY A 8 -11.31 14.11 -7.22
C GLY A 8 -10.20 15.14 -7.46
N GLU A 9 -10.55 16.19 -8.21
CA GLU A 9 -9.61 17.21 -8.68
C GLU A 9 -8.90 17.95 -7.54
N GLY A 10 -9.60 18.16 -6.42
CA GLY A 10 -9.07 18.86 -5.24
C GLY A 10 -7.88 18.14 -4.57
N LEU A 11 -7.68 16.84 -4.84
CA LEU A 11 -6.59 16.05 -4.26
C LEU A 11 -5.45 15.78 -5.25
N THR A 12 -5.55 16.24 -6.50
CA THR A 12 -4.54 16.00 -7.55
C THR A 12 -3.14 16.39 -7.09
N ARG A 13 -2.97 17.61 -6.55
CA ARG A 13 -1.69 18.09 -6.04
C ARG A 13 -1.12 17.20 -4.93
N ALA A 14 -1.96 16.71 -4.03
CA ALA A 14 -1.52 15.83 -2.94
C ALA A 14 -1.12 14.46 -3.48
N ARG A 15 -1.88 13.89 -4.41
CA ARG A 15 -1.57 12.63 -5.08
C ARG A 15 -0.25 12.70 -5.84
N ASP A 16 -0.02 13.76 -6.60
CA ASP A 16 1.23 13.95 -7.34
C ASP A 16 2.43 14.01 -6.40
N MET A 17 2.30 14.73 -5.28
CA MET A 17 3.34 14.77 -4.25
C MET A 17 3.59 13.40 -3.61
N TRP A 18 2.55 12.62 -3.31
CA TRP A 18 2.69 11.28 -2.75
C TRP A 18 3.34 10.32 -3.76
N ASN A 19 2.90 10.35 -5.02
CA ASN A 19 3.45 9.55 -6.10
C ASN A 19 4.93 9.84 -6.32
N ALA A 20 5.34 11.11 -6.29
CA ALA A 20 6.73 11.50 -6.48
C ALA A 20 7.66 11.05 -5.34
N ARG A 21 7.13 10.84 -4.13
CA ARG A 21 7.89 10.33 -2.98
C ARG A 21 7.86 8.81 -2.85
N ASN A 22 6.83 8.16 -3.40
CA ASN A 22 6.75 6.72 -3.40
C ASN A 22 7.77 6.13 -4.40
N PRO A 23 8.65 5.20 -4.02
CA PRO A 23 9.58 4.55 -4.94
C PRO A 23 8.93 3.91 -6.16
N MET A 24 7.68 3.46 -6.04
CA MET A 24 6.91 2.89 -7.14
C MET A 24 6.30 3.96 -8.07
N GLY A 25 6.44 5.24 -7.76
CA GLY A 25 5.96 6.36 -8.58
C GLY A 25 4.44 6.49 -8.65
N ARG A 26 3.69 5.74 -7.84
CA ARG A 26 2.23 5.70 -7.87
C ARG A 26 1.63 5.33 -6.52
N MET A 27 0.34 5.58 -6.38
CA MET A 27 -0.47 5.01 -5.32
C MET A 27 -0.59 3.49 -5.52
N GLY A 28 -0.41 2.73 -4.43
CA GLY A 28 -0.72 1.30 -4.43
C GLY A 28 -2.20 1.04 -4.68
N HIS A 29 -2.54 -0.01 -5.40
CA HIS A 29 -3.92 -0.41 -5.62
C HIS A 29 -4.44 -1.32 -4.49
N PRO A 30 -5.74 -1.30 -4.15
CA PRO A 30 -6.28 -2.11 -3.06
C PRO A 30 -6.00 -3.62 -3.17
N TRP A 31 -6.04 -4.16 -4.38
CA TRP A 31 -5.79 -5.59 -4.63
C TRP A 31 -4.34 -6.02 -4.38
N GLU A 32 -3.39 -5.08 -4.24
CA GLU A 32 -2.00 -5.41 -3.89
C GLU A 32 -1.87 -5.92 -2.44
N LEU A 33 -2.91 -5.71 -1.60
CA LEU A 33 -3.00 -6.34 -0.27
C LEU A 33 -3.39 -7.82 -0.33
N THR A 34 -3.93 -8.31 -1.44
CA THR A 34 -4.43 -9.69 -1.54
C THR A 34 -3.33 -10.72 -1.28
N GLY A 35 -2.14 -10.54 -1.84
CA GLY A 35 -1.01 -11.45 -1.61
C GLY A 35 -0.61 -11.56 -0.13
N PRO A 36 -0.30 -10.44 0.54
CA PRO A 36 -0.03 -10.41 1.98
C PRO A 36 -1.14 -10.99 2.85
N LEU A 37 -2.41 -10.72 2.51
CA LEU A 37 -3.56 -11.31 3.22
C LEU A 37 -3.62 -12.83 3.04
N VAL A 38 -3.45 -13.33 1.82
CA VAL A 38 -3.41 -14.78 1.55
C VAL A 38 -2.24 -15.44 2.28
N LEU A 39 -1.06 -14.80 2.31
CA LEU A 39 0.08 -15.28 3.08
C LEU A 39 -0.29 -15.44 4.56
N LEU A 40 -0.82 -14.38 5.18
CA LEU A 40 -1.17 -14.36 6.60
C LEU A 40 -2.31 -15.33 6.96
N CYS A 41 -3.31 -15.48 6.08
CA CYS A 41 -4.45 -16.37 6.31
C CYS A 41 -4.18 -17.84 5.95
N SER A 42 -3.08 -18.14 5.26
CA SER A 42 -2.72 -19.50 4.84
C SER A 42 -1.76 -20.19 5.81
N ASN A 43 -1.50 -21.48 5.57
CA ASN A 43 -0.48 -22.23 6.31
C ASN A 43 0.94 -21.65 6.17
N ALA A 44 1.22 -20.85 5.14
CA ALA A 44 2.52 -20.19 4.97
C ALA A 44 2.76 -19.13 6.06
N GLY A 45 1.70 -18.53 6.61
CA GLY A 45 1.76 -17.53 7.67
C GLY A 45 1.74 -18.11 9.10
N ARG A 46 1.73 -19.44 9.28
CA ARG A 46 1.41 -20.10 10.57
C ARG A 46 2.31 -19.76 11.77
N TYR A 47 3.47 -19.13 11.55
CA TYR A 47 4.38 -18.68 12.60
C TYR A 47 4.64 -17.16 12.57
N ILE A 48 3.90 -16.43 11.73
CA ILE A 48 3.95 -14.97 11.63
C ILE A 48 2.87 -14.42 12.56
N ASN A 49 3.28 -13.82 13.68
CA ASN A 49 2.39 -13.14 14.62
C ASN A 49 3.12 -11.96 15.29
N GLY A 50 2.35 -11.01 15.84
CA GLY A 50 2.89 -9.88 16.60
C GLY A 50 3.76 -8.90 15.79
N THR A 51 3.58 -8.85 14.47
CA THR A 51 4.41 -8.03 13.57
C THR A 51 3.55 -7.26 12.57
N ASP A 52 4.04 -6.09 12.14
CA ASP A 52 3.46 -5.29 11.08
C ASP A 52 4.08 -5.65 9.73
N ILE A 53 3.23 -5.98 8.73
CA ILE A 53 3.65 -6.16 7.34
C ILE A 53 3.30 -4.90 6.56
N VAL A 54 4.29 -4.09 6.23
CA VAL A 54 4.11 -2.84 5.47
C VAL A 54 3.97 -3.13 3.97
N VAL A 55 2.90 -2.58 3.36
CA VAL A 55 2.58 -2.73 1.94
C VAL A 55 2.26 -1.34 1.36
N ASP A 56 3.30 -0.55 1.10
CA ASP A 56 3.17 0.86 0.76
C ASP A 56 3.99 1.31 -0.46
N GLY A 57 4.61 0.38 -1.19
CA GLY A 57 5.50 0.69 -2.30
C GLY A 57 6.87 1.26 -1.87
N GLY A 58 7.21 1.19 -0.58
CA GLY A 58 8.48 1.67 -0.02
C GLY A 58 8.43 3.09 0.56
N ALA A 59 7.25 3.72 0.60
CA ALA A 59 7.07 5.11 1.01
C ALA A 59 7.47 5.40 2.48
N ILE A 60 7.51 4.40 3.36
CA ILE A 60 7.96 4.59 4.75
C ILE A 60 9.49 4.71 4.87
N VAL A 61 10.25 4.20 3.90
CA VAL A 61 11.71 4.16 3.95
C VAL A 61 12.35 5.27 3.11
N PHE A 62 11.73 5.63 1.99
CA PHE A 62 12.26 6.55 0.97
C PHE A 62 11.37 7.79 0.83
#